data_AF-A0A6V8LEQ7-F1
#
_entry.id   AF-A0A6V8LEQ7-F1
#
_cell.length_a   1.000
_cell.length_b   1.000
_cell.length_c   1.000
_cell.angle_alpha   90.00
_cell.angle_beta   90.00
_cell.angle_gamma   90.00
#
_symmetry.space_group_name_H-M   'P 1'
#
loop_
_entity.id
_entity.type
_entity.pdbx_description
1 polymer ?
#
loop_
_entity_poly.entity_id
_entity_poly.type
_entity_poly.pdbx_seq_one_letter_code
_entity_poly.pdbx_strand_id
1 'polypeptide(L)'
;MSAGVVSPVVPYLAPGRAEARWAAPPRPPLPELSRARDRATVYGLATLDDRGRVADRALIRSLGWVGGTRLDICEVRGLVLVRADLCGVFAVTGLGHVRLPAVVRHRCDLAGGDRVLLAADRAQGRLVVHPR
;
A
#
# COMPACT_ATOMS: atom_id res chain seq x y z
N MET A 1 -66.78 24.08 30.11
CA MET A 1 -66.26 23.79 28.76
C MET A 1 -65.24 22.67 28.91
N SER A 2 -65.61 21.44 28.55
CA SER A 2 -64.84 20.21 28.80
C SER A 2 -64.22 19.76 27.47
N ALA A 3 -62.89 19.67 27.40
CA ALA A 3 -62.17 19.20 26.22
C ALA A 3 -61.96 17.68 26.33
N GLY A 4 -62.76 16.91 25.61
CA GLY A 4 -62.65 15.46 25.54
C GLY A 4 -61.38 15.04 24.77
N VAL A 5 -60.55 14.21 25.40
CA VAL A 5 -59.40 13.59 24.76
C VAL A 5 -59.91 12.47 23.84
N VAL A 6 -59.76 12.65 22.53
CA VAL A 6 -60.07 11.61 21.53
C VAL A 6 -58.79 10.82 21.26
N SER A 7 -58.76 9.56 21.69
CA SER A 7 -57.69 8.63 21.31
C SER A 7 -57.79 8.27 19.82
N PRO A 8 -56.67 8.24 19.07
CA PRO A 8 -56.70 7.81 17.68
C PRO A 8 -56.98 6.31 17.58
N VAL A 9 -57.92 5.95 16.71
CA VAL A 9 -58.20 4.56 16.31
C VAL A 9 -57.10 4.11 15.35
N VAL A 10 -56.31 3.12 15.75
CA VAL A 10 -55.37 2.44 14.85
C VAL A 10 -56.16 1.39 14.07
N PRO A 11 -56.25 1.47 12.73
CA PRO A 11 -56.89 0.43 11.96
C PRO A 11 -56.10 -0.87 12.09
N TYR A 12 -56.77 -1.93 12.52
CA TYR A 12 -56.24 -3.29 12.55
C TYR A 12 -56.01 -3.77 11.11
N LEU A 13 -54.75 -3.80 10.68
CA LEU A 13 -54.36 -4.49 9.45
C LEU A 13 -54.43 -6.00 9.72
N ALA A 14 -55.47 -6.64 9.21
CA ALA A 14 -55.53 -8.09 9.14
C ALA A 14 -54.27 -8.62 8.41
N PRO A 15 -53.72 -9.80 8.80
CA PRO A 15 -52.53 -10.35 8.18
C PRO A 15 -52.87 -10.84 6.76
N GLY A 16 -52.86 -9.91 5.81
CA GLY A 16 -52.96 -10.17 4.39
C GLY A 16 -51.62 -10.71 3.89
N ARG A 17 -51.55 -12.04 3.78
CA ARG A 17 -50.46 -12.80 3.16
C ARG A 17 -50.26 -12.37 1.71
N ALA A 18 -49.21 -11.59 1.45
CA ALA A 18 -48.56 -11.50 0.15
C ALA A 18 -47.10 -11.08 0.35
N GLU A 19 -46.28 -11.99 0.86
CA GLU A 19 -44.83 -11.87 0.72
C GLU A 19 -44.48 -11.99 -0.76
N ALA A 20 -44.41 -10.86 -1.45
CA ALA A 20 -43.72 -10.77 -2.72
C ALA A 20 -42.23 -11.06 -2.44
N ARG A 21 -41.86 -12.34 -2.53
CA ARG A 21 -40.46 -12.78 -2.42
C ARG A 21 -39.72 -12.16 -3.59
N TRP A 22 -39.03 -11.05 -3.37
CA TRP A 22 -38.00 -10.59 -4.29
C TRP A 22 -36.94 -11.69 -4.36
N ALA A 23 -36.98 -12.48 -5.44
CA ALA A 23 -35.93 -13.44 -5.71
C ALA A 23 -34.63 -12.65 -5.94
N ALA A 24 -33.66 -12.82 -5.04
CA ALA A 24 -32.34 -12.22 -5.22
C ALA A 24 -31.75 -12.79 -6.52
N PRO A 25 -31.24 -11.94 -7.44
CA PRO A 25 -30.59 -12.42 -8.64
C PRO A 25 -29.39 -13.30 -8.26
N PRO A 26 -29.08 -14.34 -9.06
CA PRO A 26 -27.91 -15.16 -8.82
C PRO A 26 -26.67 -14.29 -8.77
N ARG A 27 -25.83 -14.48 -7.75
CA ARG A 27 -24.58 -13.73 -7.62
C ARG A 27 -23.70 -14.08 -8.83
N PRO A 28 -23.18 -13.09 -9.57
CA PRO A 28 -22.21 -13.37 -10.61
C PRO A 28 -20.98 -14.04 -9.98
N PRO A 29 -20.28 -14.93 -10.70
CA PRO A 29 -19.04 -15.50 -10.21
C PRO A 29 -18.08 -14.35 -9.86
N LEU A 30 -17.46 -14.44 -8.69
CA LEU A 30 -16.43 -13.48 -8.30
C LEU A 30 -15.33 -13.53 -9.36
N PRO A 31 -14.86 -12.37 -9.87
CA PRO A 31 -13.77 -12.37 -10.83
C PRO A 31 -12.56 -13.02 -10.16
N GLU A 32 -12.06 -14.10 -10.77
CA GLU A 32 -10.79 -14.67 -10.36
C GLU A 32 -9.71 -13.64 -10.70
N LEU A 33 -9.16 -13.01 -9.66
CA LEU A 33 -7.95 -12.23 -9.79
C LEU A 33 -6.89 -13.18 -10.33
N SER A 34 -6.46 -12.97 -11.57
CA SER A 34 -5.34 -13.71 -12.14
C SER A 34 -4.24 -13.74 -11.10
N ARG A 35 -3.83 -14.94 -10.66
CA ARG A 35 -2.67 -15.10 -9.77
C ARG A 35 -1.60 -14.17 -10.31
N ALA A 36 -1.17 -13.21 -9.50
CA ALA A 36 -0.17 -12.25 -9.93
C ALA A 36 0.95 -13.07 -10.56
N ARG A 37 1.19 -12.87 -11.87
CA ARG A 37 2.35 -13.47 -12.56
C ARG A 37 3.52 -13.32 -11.61
N ASP A 38 4.32 -14.37 -11.46
CA ASP A 38 5.57 -14.30 -10.71
C ASP A 38 6.50 -13.33 -11.43
N ARG A 39 6.21 -12.04 -11.25
CA ARG A 39 6.95 -10.94 -11.82
C ARG A 39 8.12 -10.81 -10.89
N ALA A 40 9.30 -11.07 -11.44
CA ALA A 40 10.56 -10.81 -10.77
C ALA A 40 10.59 -9.41 -10.13
N THR A 41 9.87 -8.45 -10.72
CA THR A 41 9.75 -7.08 -10.20
C THR A 41 8.37 -6.79 -9.58
N VAL A 42 8.37 -6.36 -8.32
CA VAL A 42 7.22 -5.80 -7.59
C VAL A 42 7.33 -4.28 -7.55
N TYR A 43 6.24 -3.58 -7.83
CA TYR A 43 6.20 -2.12 -7.82
C TYR A 43 5.41 -1.58 -6.64
N GLY A 44 5.81 -0.40 -6.17
CA GLY A 44 5.13 0.32 -5.08
C GLY A 44 5.28 1.83 -5.24
N LEU A 45 4.49 2.59 -4.50
CA LEU A 45 4.59 4.04 -4.43
C LEU A 45 4.78 4.44 -2.97
N ALA A 46 5.77 5.27 -2.71
CA ALA A 46 6.03 5.77 -1.37
C ALA A 46 6.25 7.27 -1.37
N THR A 47 5.81 7.92 -0.30
CA THR A 47 6.21 9.30 0.01
C THR A 47 7.53 9.26 0.78
N LEU A 48 8.50 10.04 0.33
CA LEU A 48 9.76 10.25 1.05
C LEU A 48 9.49 11.13 2.28
N ASP A 49 9.95 10.72 3.47
CA ASP A 49 9.92 11.63 4.62
C ASP A 49 11.07 12.67 4.56
N ASP A 50 11.01 13.70 5.39
CA ASP A 50 12.04 14.77 5.47
C ASP A 50 13.45 14.24 5.77
N ARG A 51 13.56 13.00 6.28
CA ARG A 51 14.82 12.34 6.59
C ARG A 51 15.29 11.39 5.48
N GLY A 52 14.57 11.32 4.36
CA GLY A 52 14.87 10.48 3.21
C GLY A 52 14.37 9.05 3.32
N ARG A 53 13.41 8.78 4.19
CA ARG A 53 12.93 7.42 4.45
C ARG A 53 11.92 6.99 3.41
N VAL A 54 12.09 5.75 2.97
CA VAL A 54 11.12 5.01 2.18
C VAL A 54 10.45 3.98 3.09
N ALA A 55 9.14 4.14 3.32
CA ALA A 55 8.39 3.36 4.31
C ALA A 55 7.54 2.21 3.72
N ASP A 56 7.90 1.67 2.55
CA ASP A 56 7.19 0.53 1.97
C ASP A 56 7.71 -0.81 2.53
N ARG A 57 7.22 -1.17 3.72
CA ARG A 57 7.64 -2.42 4.40
C ARG A 57 7.29 -3.68 3.63
N ALA A 58 6.21 -3.66 2.85
CA ALA A 58 5.78 -4.83 2.11
C ALA A 58 6.79 -5.12 0.99
N LEU A 59 7.19 -4.07 0.27
CA LEU A 59 8.15 -4.14 -0.82
C LEU A 59 9.57 -4.46 -0.34
N ILE A 60 10.00 -3.90 0.80
CA ILE A 60 11.28 -4.25 1.44
C ILE A 60 11.31 -5.72 1.89
N ARG A 61 10.27 -6.21 2.57
CA ARG A 61 10.17 -7.63 2.96
C ARG A 61 10.11 -8.56 1.75
N SER A 62 9.56 -8.06 0.64
CA SER A 62 9.49 -8.77 -0.63
C SER A 62 10.89 -9.14 -1.16
N LEU A 63 11.90 -8.31 -0.87
CA LEU A 63 13.30 -8.55 -1.22
C LEU A 63 14.01 -9.47 -0.21
N GLY A 64 13.31 -9.97 0.82
CA GLY A 64 13.90 -10.72 1.92
C GLY A 64 14.73 -9.86 2.88
N TRP A 65 14.67 -8.54 2.75
CA TRP A 65 15.42 -7.63 3.61
C TRP A 65 14.70 -7.43 4.95
N VAL A 66 15.47 -7.53 6.03
CA VAL A 66 15.02 -7.40 7.42
C VAL A 66 15.81 -6.29 8.12
N GLY A 67 15.39 -5.90 9.32
CA GLY A 67 16.17 -4.94 10.12
C GLY A 67 17.62 -5.39 10.28
N GLY A 68 18.56 -4.51 9.96
CA GLY A 68 20.00 -4.80 9.98
C GLY A 68 20.58 -5.34 8.67
N THR A 69 19.76 -5.69 7.67
CA THR A 69 20.26 -6.04 6.32
C THR A 69 21.10 -4.88 5.80
N ARG A 70 22.36 -5.16 5.47
CA ARG A 70 23.34 -4.18 4.98
C ARG A 70 23.10 -3.85 3.52
N LEU A 71 23.19 -2.57 3.18
CA LEU A 71 22.81 -2.02 1.90
C LEU A 71 23.92 -1.15 1.30
N ASP A 72 24.15 -1.36 0.01
CA ASP A 72 24.80 -0.39 -0.87
C ASP A 72 23.72 0.51 -1.49
N ILE A 73 23.92 1.83 -1.42
CA ILE A 73 23.00 2.82 -1.95
C ILE A 73 23.79 3.80 -2.81
N CYS A 74 23.49 3.82 -4.10
CA CYS A 74 24.12 4.71 -5.05
C CYS A 74 23.09 5.33 -5.99
N GLU A 75 23.48 6.44 -6.61
CA GLU A 75 22.73 7.04 -7.71
C GLU A 75 23.30 6.52 -9.04
N VAL A 76 22.41 6.18 -9.97
CA VAL A 76 22.74 5.69 -11.31
C VAL A 76 21.78 6.33 -12.31
N ARG A 77 22.28 7.29 -13.10
CA ARG A 77 21.51 7.97 -14.17
C ARG A 77 20.22 8.62 -13.66
N GLY A 78 20.30 9.29 -12.52
CA GLY A 78 19.17 9.93 -11.86
C GLY A 78 18.26 8.97 -11.07
N LEU A 79 18.53 7.66 -11.08
CA LEU A 79 17.80 6.67 -10.28
C LEU A 79 18.56 6.36 -9.01
N VAL A 80 17.85 6.05 -7.92
CA VAL A 80 18.51 5.49 -6.74
C VAL A 80 18.49 3.98 -6.82
N LEU A 81 19.66 3.36 -6.83
CA LEU A 81 19.83 1.93 -6.76
C LEU A 81 20.20 1.52 -5.34
N VAL A 82 19.45 0.58 -4.79
CA VAL A 82 19.69 -0.02 -3.49
C VAL A 82 19.86 -1.52 -3.66
N ARG A 83 20.93 -2.08 -3.09
CA ARG A 83 21.23 -3.52 -3.16
C ARG A 83 21.66 -4.03 -1.79
N ALA A 84 21.39 -5.30 -1.51
CA ALA A 84 21.99 -5.95 -0.35
C ALA A 84 23.50 -6.13 -0.60
N ASP A 85 24.31 -5.71 0.36
CA ASP A 85 25.75 -5.85 0.32
C ASP A 85 26.26 -6.04 1.76
N LEU A 86 26.98 -7.13 2.03
CA LEU A 86 27.54 -7.43 3.35
C LEU A 86 28.53 -6.34 3.83
N CYS A 87 29.17 -5.64 2.90
CA CYS A 87 30.07 -4.52 3.16
C CYS A 87 29.36 -3.16 3.11
N GLY A 88 28.04 -3.15 2.86
CA GLY A 88 27.24 -1.95 2.78
C GLY A 88 27.26 -1.14 4.08
N VAL A 89 27.52 0.17 3.96
CA VAL A 89 27.58 1.08 5.10
C VAL A 89 26.19 1.49 5.61
N PHE A 90 25.15 1.29 4.79
CA PHE A 90 23.76 1.54 5.16
C PHE A 90 23.11 0.25 5.63
N ALA A 91 22.00 0.38 6.35
CA ALA A 91 21.22 -0.77 6.78
C ALA A 91 19.72 -0.45 6.74
N VAL A 92 18.92 -1.49 6.51
CA VAL A 92 17.50 -1.43 6.80
C VAL A 92 17.31 -1.16 8.28
N THR A 93 16.55 -0.12 8.61
CA THR A 93 16.23 0.25 9.99
C THR A 93 15.51 -0.91 10.70
N GLY A 94 15.55 -0.97 12.04
CA GLY A 94 14.82 -2.00 12.81
C GLY A 94 13.31 -2.04 12.53
N LEU A 95 12.74 -0.95 12.01
CA LEU A 95 11.35 -0.85 11.58
C LEU A 95 11.08 -1.35 10.14
N GLY A 96 12.09 -1.87 9.44
CA GLY A 96 11.95 -2.35 8.06
C GLY A 96 11.92 -1.25 7.00
N HIS A 97 12.40 -0.05 7.32
CA HIS A 97 12.48 1.07 6.37
C HIS A 97 13.91 1.25 5.83
N VAL A 98 14.02 1.72 4.59
CA VAL A 98 15.29 2.14 3.98
C VAL A 98 15.41 3.65 4.09
N ARG A 99 16.60 4.15 4.44
CA ARG A 99 16.89 5.59 4.52
C ARG A 99 17.85 5.97 3.42
N LEU A 100 17.41 6.86 2.53
CA LEU A 100 18.25 7.39 1.46
C LEU A 100 19.25 8.42 2.02
N PRO A 101 20.56 8.25 1.74
CA PRO A 101 21.59 9.20 2.15
C PRO A 101 21.34 10.58 1.53
N ALA A 102 21.68 11.65 2.26
CA ALA A 102 21.47 13.02 1.80
C ALA A 102 22.12 13.27 0.42
N VAL A 103 23.36 12.80 0.22
CA VAL A 103 24.08 12.95 -1.06
C VAL A 103 23.30 12.36 -2.24
N VAL A 104 22.74 11.17 -2.07
CA VAL A 104 21.95 10.50 -3.12
C VAL A 104 20.66 11.25 -3.39
N ARG A 105 19.99 11.75 -2.33
CA ARG A 105 18.80 12.57 -2.50
C ARG A 105 19.07 13.85 -3.28
N HIS A 106 20.14 14.58 -2.95
CA HIS A 106 20.49 15.82 -3.64
C HIS A 106 20.83 15.59 -5.11
N ARG A 107 21.48 14.48 -5.46
CA ARG A 107 21.77 14.12 -6.86
C ARG A 107 20.52 13.78 -7.67
N CYS A 108 19.50 13.25 -7.01
CA CYS A 108 18.22 12.90 -7.62
C CYS A 108 17.13 13.99 -7.43
N ASP A 109 17.49 15.17 -6.91
CA ASP A 109 16.56 16.25 -6.56
C ASP A 109 15.36 15.79 -5.69
N LEU A 110 15.61 14.88 -4.75
CA LEU A 110 14.59 14.31 -3.87
C LEU A 110 14.45 15.12 -2.57
N ALA A 111 13.25 15.60 -2.31
CA ALA A 111 12.83 16.30 -1.10
C ALA A 111 11.83 15.48 -0.26
N GLY A 112 11.67 15.90 1.01
CA GLY A 112 10.59 15.38 1.85
C GLY A 112 9.23 15.72 1.24
N GLY A 113 8.31 14.76 1.26
CA GLY A 113 7.00 14.88 0.63
C GLY A 113 6.95 14.39 -0.83
N ASP A 114 8.09 14.12 -1.47
CA ASP A 114 8.11 13.60 -2.83
C ASP A 114 7.55 12.20 -2.91
N ARG A 115 6.77 11.95 -3.96
CA ARG A 115 6.28 10.60 -4.27
C ARG A 115 7.24 9.95 -5.25
N VAL A 116 7.78 8.82 -4.85
CA VAL A 116 8.71 8.03 -5.66
C VAL A 116 8.09 6.70 -6.05
N LEU A 117 8.36 6.27 -7.28
CA LEU A 117 8.03 4.93 -7.73
C LEU A 117 9.15 3.97 -7.31
N LEU A 118 8.76 2.88 -6.67
CA LEU A 118 9.65 1.84 -6.20
C LEU A 118 9.51 0.62 -7.10
N ALA A 119 10.64 0.03 -7.49
CA ALA A 119 10.70 -1.23 -8.22
C ALA A 119 11.64 -2.20 -7.49
N ALA A 120 11.07 -3.18 -6.80
CA ALA A 120 11.79 -4.28 -6.16
C ALA A 120 11.95 -5.44 -7.14
N ASP A 121 13.16 -5.63 -7.64
CA ASP A 121 13.54 -6.79 -8.45
C ASP A 121 14.09 -7.88 -7.53
N ARG A 122 13.25 -8.89 -7.28
CA ARG A 122 13.51 -10.02 -6.40
C ARG A 122 14.53 -10.99 -6.99
N ALA A 123 14.59 -11.11 -8.31
CA ALA A 123 15.55 -11.99 -8.98
C ALA A 123 16.97 -11.47 -8.79
N GLN A 124 17.15 -10.14 -8.80
CA GLN A 124 18.45 -9.51 -8.61
C GLN A 124 18.69 -8.97 -7.19
N GLY A 125 17.71 -9.12 -6.29
CA GLY A 125 17.79 -8.64 -4.90
C GLY A 125 18.06 -7.15 -4.80
N ARG A 126 17.43 -6.33 -5.66
CA ARG A 126 17.65 -4.88 -5.76
C ARG A 126 16.36 -4.09 -5.71
N LEU A 127 16.45 -2.88 -5.18
CA LEU A 127 15.39 -1.89 -5.19
C LEU A 127 15.85 -0.70 -6.02
N VAL A 128 15.04 -0.30 -6.99
CA VAL A 128 15.22 0.94 -7.75
C VAL A 128 14.17 1.95 -7.30
N VAL A 129 14.62 3.16 -7.00
CA VAL A 129 13.76 4.31 -6.70
C VAL A 129 13.82 5.24 -7.90
N HIS A 130 12.66 5.48 -8.50
CA HIS A 130 12.47 6.43 -9.58
C HIS A 130 11.97 7.75 -8.98
N PRO A 131 12.77 8.83 -9.06
CA PRO A 131 12.28 10.18 -8.82
C PRO A 131 11.26 10.57 -9.91
N ARG A 132 10.49 11.63 -9.64
CA ARG A 132 9.45 12.14 -10.54
C ARG A 132 10.01 12.69 -11.84
#